data_AF-A0A368F138-F1
#
_entry.id   AF-A0A368F138-F1
#
_cell.length_a   1.000
_cell.length_b   1.000
_cell.length_c   1.000
_cell.angle_alpha   90.00
_cell.angle_beta   90.00
_cell.angle_gamma   90.00
#
_symmetry.space_group_name_H-M   'P 1'
#
loop_
_entity.id
_entity.type
_entity.pdbx_description
1 polymer ?
#
loop_
_entity_poly.entity_id
_entity_poly.type
_entity_poly.pdbx_seq_one_letter_code
_entity_poly.pdbx_strand_id
1 'polypeptide(L)'
;MDMRRFHSKEYVDFLERISPQCAEQYEHLFAQFNIGEDCPIFDGIFEFCSIYTGGSLEGAQRLNHKVSDIVINWSGGLHHAKKAEASGFCYVNDIVIAILELLKYHKRVLYIDIDIHHGDGVQEAFYFTDRVSVTLL
;
A
#
# COMPACT_ATOMS: atom_id res chain seq x y z
N MET A 1 7.34 11.79 0.87
CA MET A 1 6.50 11.11 -0.13
C MET A 1 5.28 10.51 0.57
N ASP A 2 4.15 10.47 -0.13
CA ASP A 2 2.84 10.08 0.42
C ASP A 2 2.79 8.68 1.06
N MET A 3 3.71 7.78 0.69
CA MET A 3 3.79 6.42 1.25
C MET A 3 4.01 6.39 2.78
N ARG A 4 4.73 7.37 3.34
CA ARG A 4 5.00 7.46 4.78
C ARG A 4 3.79 7.89 5.61
N ARG A 5 2.64 8.17 4.98
CA ARG A 5 1.38 8.42 5.70
C ARG A 5 0.87 7.19 6.42
N PHE A 6 1.23 6.01 5.91
CA PHE A 6 0.93 4.72 6.53
C PHE A 6 2.21 3.99 6.92
N HIS A 7 3.13 3.80 5.98
CA HIS A 7 4.32 2.98 6.18
C HIS A 7 5.35 3.63 7.10
N SER A 8 6.15 2.81 7.78
CA SER A 8 7.29 3.30 8.57
C SER A 8 8.30 4.02 7.68
N LYS A 9 9.00 5.00 8.25
CA LYS A 9 9.99 5.77 7.52
C LYS A 9 11.12 4.86 7.04
N GLU A 10 11.56 3.98 7.93
CA GLU A 10 12.68 3.05 7.72
C GLU A 10 12.38 2.10 6.57
N TYR A 11 11.15 1.58 6.48
CA TYR A 11 10.74 0.68 5.41
C TYR A 11 10.66 1.38 4.05
N VAL A 12 10.10 2.60 4.00
CA VAL A 12 10.05 3.38 2.75
C VAL A 12 11.46 3.77 2.29
N ASP A 13 12.34 4.17 3.21
CA ASP A 13 13.73 4.48 2.91
C ASP A 13 14.49 3.26 2.37
N PHE A 14 14.18 2.07 2.88
CA PHE A 14 14.74 0.82 2.36
C PHE A 14 14.26 0.55 0.94
N LEU A 15 12.95 0.61 0.68
CA LEU A 15 12.41 0.40 -0.67
C LEU A 15 12.98 1.41 -1.69
N GLU A 16 13.21 2.66 -1.28
CA GLU A 16 13.79 3.71 -2.13
C GLU A 16 15.25 3.43 -2.52
N ARG A 17 15.99 2.66 -1.71
CA ARG A 17 17.43 2.42 -1.88
C ARG A 17 17.77 1.03 -2.41
N ILE A 18 16.92 0.04 -2.15
CA ILE A 18 17.22 -1.35 -2.47
C ILE A 18 17.17 -1.59 -3.99
N SER A 19 18.17 -2.29 -4.49
CA SER A 19 18.24 -2.77 -5.85
C SER A 19 19.03 -4.08 -5.90
N PRO A 20 18.92 -4.89 -6.97
CA PRO A 20 19.72 -6.09 -7.14
C PRO A 20 21.23 -5.85 -7.00
N GLN A 21 21.73 -4.67 -7.37
CA GLN A 21 23.17 -4.35 -7.32
C GLN A 21 23.67 -4.02 -5.91
N CYS A 22 22.78 -3.65 -4.98
CA CYS A 22 23.14 -3.33 -3.59
C CYS A 22 22.53 -4.30 -2.56
N ALA A 23 21.81 -5.34 -3.00
CA ALA A 23 21.05 -6.25 -2.15
C ALA A 23 21.86 -6.82 -0.98
N GLU A 24 23.09 -7.28 -1.24
CA GLU A 24 23.99 -7.83 -0.22
C GLU A 24 24.27 -6.84 0.94
N GLN A 25 24.26 -5.54 0.68
CA GLN A 25 24.51 -4.50 1.71
C GLN A 25 23.34 -4.39 2.70
N TYR A 26 22.14 -4.81 2.29
CA TYR A 26 20.90 -4.69 3.04
C TYR A 26 20.35 -6.03 3.54
N GLU A 27 21.08 -7.14 3.36
CA GLU A 27 20.63 -8.49 3.71
C GLU A 27 20.13 -8.60 5.17
N HIS A 28 20.79 -7.88 6.09
CA HIS A 28 20.41 -7.80 7.49
C HIS A 28 19.00 -7.24 7.76
N LEU A 29 18.38 -6.56 6.79
CA LEU A 29 17.03 -6.01 6.88
C LEU A 29 15.96 -6.93 6.24
N PHE A 30 16.36 -7.97 5.50
CA PHE A 30 15.40 -8.78 4.71
C PHE A 30 14.37 -9.48 5.59
N ALA A 31 14.82 -10.08 6.70
CA ALA A 31 13.91 -10.70 7.66
C ALA A 31 13.00 -9.67 8.36
N GLN A 32 13.48 -8.44 8.58
CA GLN A 32 12.70 -7.38 9.22
C GLN A 32 11.59 -6.83 8.30
N PHE A 33 11.89 -6.70 7.00
CA PHE A 33 10.98 -6.13 6.01
C PHE A 33 10.27 -7.19 5.16
N ASN A 34 10.44 -8.46 5.52
CA ASN A 34 9.89 -9.62 4.84
C ASN A 34 10.17 -9.65 3.33
N ILE A 35 11.44 -9.42 2.98
CA ILE A 35 11.95 -9.48 1.60
C ILE A 35 12.55 -10.86 1.36
N GLY A 36 12.16 -11.52 0.28
CA GLY A 36 12.51 -12.91 0.04
C GLY A 36 11.79 -13.50 -1.16
N GLU A 37 11.38 -14.77 -1.05
CA GLU A 37 10.77 -15.52 -2.15
C GLU A 37 9.45 -14.91 -2.62
N ASP A 38 8.54 -14.61 -1.69
CA ASP A 38 7.23 -14.00 -2.00
C ASP A 38 7.34 -12.52 -2.39
N CYS A 39 8.39 -11.83 -1.96
CA CYS A 39 8.59 -10.40 -2.20
C CYS A 39 10.05 -10.16 -2.63
N PRO A 40 10.41 -10.53 -3.87
CA PRO A 40 11.79 -10.48 -4.33
C PRO A 40 12.25 -9.05 -4.63
N ILE A 41 13.57 -8.84 -4.54
CA ILE A 41 14.18 -7.60 -5.02
C ILE A 41 14.27 -7.64 -6.54
N PHE A 42 13.81 -6.59 -7.21
CA PHE A 42 13.96 -6.41 -8.65
C PHE A 42 14.30 -4.96 -8.99
N ASP A 43 14.89 -4.75 -10.17
CA ASP A 43 15.22 -3.41 -10.66
C ASP A 43 13.94 -2.56 -10.78
N GLY A 44 13.93 -1.38 -10.14
CA GLY A 44 12.81 -0.45 -10.22
C GLY A 44 11.66 -0.71 -9.22
N ILE A 45 11.89 -1.49 -8.15
CA ILE A 45 10.88 -1.76 -7.10
C ILE A 45 10.19 -0.49 -6.58
N PHE A 46 10.95 0.58 -6.32
CA PHE A 46 10.39 1.83 -5.80
C PHE A 46 9.56 2.59 -6.85
N GLU A 47 9.98 2.54 -8.12
CA GLU A 47 9.24 3.15 -9.22
C GLU A 47 7.92 2.40 -9.44
N PHE A 48 7.95 1.07 -9.44
CA PHE A 48 6.75 0.23 -9.47
C PHE A 48 5.78 0.61 -8.35
N CYS A 49 6.28 0.69 -7.11
CA CYS A 49 5.49 1.13 -5.95
C CYS A 49 4.89 2.53 -6.13
N SER A 50 5.68 3.45 -6.67
CA SER A 50 5.30 4.85 -6.86
C SER A 50 4.19 5.00 -7.90
N ILE A 51 4.24 4.24 -8.99
CA ILE A 51 3.24 4.30 -10.07
C ILE A 51 1.89 3.83 -9.55
N TYR A 52 1.79 2.63 -8.98
CA TYR A 52 0.49 2.10 -8.58
C TYR A 52 -0.09 2.88 -7.39
N THR A 53 0.76 3.30 -6.44
CA THR A 53 0.32 4.09 -5.29
C THR A 53 -0.15 5.48 -5.71
N GLY A 54 0.57 6.11 -6.65
CA GLY A 54 0.21 7.41 -7.20
C GLY A 54 -1.16 7.38 -7.88
N GLY A 55 -1.45 6.33 -8.65
CA GLY A 55 -2.76 6.14 -9.29
C GLY A 55 -3.91 6.09 -8.28
N SER A 56 -3.76 5.33 -7.20
CA SER A 56 -4.78 5.20 -6.15
C SER A 56 -4.95 6.48 -5.34
N LEU A 57 -3.85 7.18 -5.03
CA LEU A 57 -3.89 8.46 -4.32
C LEU A 57 -4.55 9.57 -5.15
N GLU A 58 -4.16 9.74 -6.41
CA GLU A 58 -4.79 10.69 -7.32
C GLU A 58 -6.28 10.37 -7.48
N GLY A 59 -6.65 9.09 -7.61
CA GLY A 59 -8.05 8.68 -7.66
C GLY A 59 -8.84 9.12 -6.44
N ALA A 60 -8.30 8.92 -5.24
CA ALA A 60 -8.92 9.41 -4.00
C ALA A 60 -9.06 10.93 -3.96
N GLN A 61 -8.05 11.67 -4.44
CA GLN A 61 -8.11 13.14 -4.52
C GLN A 61 -9.19 13.62 -5.49
N ARG A 62 -9.33 12.97 -6.66
CA ARG A 62 -10.39 13.28 -7.64
C ARG A 62 -11.79 13.06 -7.08
N LEU A 63 -11.99 11.98 -6.32
CA LEU A 63 -13.25 11.70 -5.63
C LEU A 63 -13.55 12.76 -4.56
N ASN A 64 -12.56 13.06 -3.70
CA ASN A 64 -12.68 14.09 -2.65
C ASN A 64 -13.06 15.47 -3.21
N HIS A 65 -12.43 15.86 -4.32
CA HIS A 65 -12.67 17.14 -4.99
C HIS A 65 -13.88 17.12 -5.94
N LYS A 66 -14.62 16.00 -6.00
CA LYS A 66 -15.82 15.84 -6.85
C LYS A 66 -15.54 16.09 -8.34
N VAL A 67 -14.32 15.78 -8.79
CA VAL A 67 -13.89 15.87 -10.20
C VAL A 67 -14.36 14.63 -10.97
N SER A 68 -14.61 13.53 -10.26
CA SER A 68 -15.08 12.27 -10.84
C SER A 68 -15.98 11.55 -9.85
N ASP A 69 -16.98 10.82 -10.35
CA ASP A 69 -17.82 9.96 -9.52
C ASP A 69 -17.21 8.56 -9.33
N ILE A 70 -16.45 8.09 -10.34
CA ILE A 70 -15.76 6.80 -10.36
C ILE A 70 -14.35 7.01 -10.88
N VAL A 71 -13.37 6.36 -10.24
CA VAL A 71 -11.98 6.30 -10.70
C VAL A 71 -11.54 4.84 -10.71
N ILE A 72 -10.74 4.47 -11.71
CA ILE A 72 -10.25 3.12 -11.90
C ILE A 72 -8.72 3.17 -11.95
N ASN A 73 -8.07 2.38 -11.09
CA ASN A 73 -6.64 2.11 -11.14
C ASN A 73 -6.41 0.60 -11.07
N TRP A 74 -6.22 -0.04 -12.22
CA TRP A 74 -5.98 -1.50 -12.29
C TRP A 74 -4.61 -1.93 -11.79
N SER A 75 -3.67 -0.99 -11.64
CA SER A 75 -2.32 -1.31 -11.16
C SER A 75 -2.22 -1.42 -9.64
N GLY A 76 -3.18 -0.83 -8.92
CA GLY A 76 -3.24 -0.84 -7.46
C GLY A 76 -4.01 -2.05 -6.91
N GLY A 77 -4.43 -1.96 -5.66
CA GLY A 77 -5.13 -3.06 -4.99
C GLY A 77 -4.20 -4.03 -4.25
N LEU A 78 -2.98 -3.61 -3.92
CA LEU A 78 -1.97 -4.47 -3.30
C LEU A 78 -2.24 -4.55 -1.78
N HIS A 79 -3.21 -5.39 -1.43
CA HIS A 79 -3.88 -5.41 -0.13
C HIS A 79 -3.11 -6.07 1.03
N HIS A 80 -2.05 -6.83 0.75
CA HIS A 80 -1.31 -7.58 1.77
C HIS A 80 -0.21 -6.77 2.47
N ALA A 81 0.25 -5.68 1.84
CA ALA A 81 1.37 -4.89 2.37
C ALA A 81 1.05 -4.35 3.77
N LYS A 82 2.00 -4.53 4.70
CA LYS A 82 1.86 -4.14 6.11
C LYS A 82 2.52 -2.80 6.37
N LYS A 83 2.38 -2.29 7.59
CA LYS A 83 2.94 -0.99 7.96
C LYS A 83 4.47 -0.92 7.79
N ALA A 84 5.18 -2.01 8.07
CA ALA A 84 6.64 -2.02 8.09
C ALA A 84 7.26 -3.23 7.38
N GLU A 85 6.51 -3.99 6.59
CA GLU A 85 7.01 -5.16 5.87
C GLU A 85 6.18 -5.43 4.61
N ALA A 86 6.81 -6.08 3.63
CA ALA A 86 6.13 -6.60 2.45
C ALA A 86 5.39 -7.90 2.79
N SER A 87 4.39 -8.27 1.99
CA SER A 87 3.70 -9.56 2.12
C SER A 87 2.93 -9.88 0.84
N GLY A 88 2.91 -11.14 0.40
CA GLY A 88 2.07 -11.60 -0.71
C GLY A 88 2.19 -10.74 -1.97
N PHE A 89 3.43 -10.53 -2.47
CA PHE A 89 3.75 -9.66 -3.61
C PHE A 89 3.48 -8.15 -3.42
N CYS A 90 3.02 -7.73 -2.24
CA CYS A 90 2.64 -6.36 -1.93
C CYS A 90 3.70 -5.66 -1.08
N TYR A 91 4.30 -4.59 -1.61
CA TYR A 91 5.33 -3.81 -0.92
C TYR A 91 4.76 -2.57 -0.23
N VAL A 92 3.94 -1.79 -0.93
CA VAL A 92 3.25 -0.59 -0.42
C VAL A 92 1.75 -0.81 -0.51
N ASN A 93 1.01 -0.48 0.55
CA ASN A 93 -0.44 -0.61 0.61
C ASN A 93 -1.10 0.68 0.08
N ASP A 94 -1.31 0.72 -1.23
CA ASP A 94 -1.92 1.87 -1.91
C ASP A 94 -3.37 2.11 -1.47
N ILE A 95 -4.08 1.03 -1.14
CA ILE A 95 -5.47 1.07 -0.66
C ILE A 95 -5.55 1.85 0.65
N VAL A 96 -4.70 1.52 1.63
CA VAL A 96 -4.69 2.22 2.92
C VAL A 96 -4.38 3.71 2.71
N ILE A 97 -3.41 4.03 1.86
CA ILE A 97 -3.04 5.43 1.55
C ILE A 97 -4.22 6.17 0.91
N ALA A 98 -4.93 5.54 -0.04
CA ALA A 98 -6.11 6.10 -0.69
C ALA A 98 -7.27 6.29 0.30
N ILE A 99 -7.54 5.33 1.18
CA ILE A 99 -8.57 5.45 2.22
C ILE A 99 -8.22 6.59 3.19
N LEU A 100 -6.96 6.71 3.61
CA LEU A 100 -6.50 7.85 4.44
C LEU A 100 -6.70 9.19 3.74
N GLU A 101 -6.63 9.25 2.41
CA GLU A 101 -6.97 10.44 1.63
C GLU A 101 -8.48 10.71 1.65
N LEU A 102 -9.31 9.69 1.39
CA LEU A 102 -10.77 9.80 1.44
C LEU A 102 -11.26 10.26 2.82
N LEU A 103 -10.65 9.77 3.90
CA LEU A 103 -11.00 10.12 5.27
C LEU A 103 -10.77 11.61 5.62
N LYS A 104 -10.11 12.40 4.77
CA LYS A 104 -10.05 13.86 4.94
C LYS A 104 -11.40 14.55 4.71
N TYR A 105 -12.26 13.98 3.87
CA TYR A 105 -13.56 14.57 3.49
C TYR A 105 -14.75 13.68 3.87
N HIS A 106 -14.54 12.37 3.94
CA HIS A 106 -15.59 11.39 4.22
C HIS A 106 -15.54 10.93 5.68
N LYS A 107 -16.67 11.06 6.40
CA LYS A 107 -16.77 10.59 7.79
C LYS A 107 -16.58 9.08 7.90
N ARG A 108 -17.11 8.33 6.93
CA ARG A 108 -17.04 6.87 6.82
C ARG A 108 -16.64 6.46 5.40
N VAL A 109 -15.84 5.41 5.28
CA VAL A 109 -15.43 4.76 4.03
C VAL A 109 -15.76 3.27 4.12
N LEU A 110 -16.32 2.70 3.06
CA LEU A 110 -16.54 1.25 2.94
C LEU A 110 -15.48 0.70 1.98
N TYR A 111 -14.76 -0.32 2.42
CA TYR A 111 -13.84 -1.11 1.61
C TYR A 111 -14.46 -2.50 1.37
N ILE A 112 -14.55 -2.90 0.10
CA ILE A 112 -15.04 -4.21 -0.32
C ILE A 112 -13.91 -4.89 -1.06
N ASP A 113 -13.52 -6.07 -0.60
CA ASP A 113 -12.52 -6.92 -1.23
C ASP A 113 -13.19 -8.17 -1.80
N ILE A 114 -12.82 -8.51 -3.02
CA ILE A 114 -13.29 -9.70 -3.75
C ILE A 114 -12.13 -10.60 -4.20
N ASP A 115 -10.90 -10.26 -3.80
CA ASP A 115 -9.77 -11.14 -4.03
C ASP A 115 -9.97 -12.46 -3.27
N ILE A 116 -9.44 -13.55 -3.82
CA ILE A 116 -9.54 -14.87 -3.19
C ILE A 116 -8.74 -14.94 -1.88
N HIS A 117 -7.71 -14.10 -1.75
CA HIS A 117 -6.92 -13.99 -0.53
C HIS A 117 -7.59 -13.00 0.44
N HIS A 118 -7.44 -13.28 1.72
CA HIS A 118 -7.92 -12.38 2.76
C HIS A 118 -7.16 -11.05 2.70
N GLY A 119 -7.88 -9.93 2.54
CA GLY A 119 -7.33 -8.56 2.50
C GLY A 119 -6.81 -8.06 3.86
N ASP A 120 -5.82 -8.77 4.38
CA ASP A 120 -5.32 -8.68 5.75
C ASP A 120 -4.63 -7.36 6.07
N GLY A 121 -3.84 -6.79 5.16
CA GLY A 121 -3.15 -5.52 5.36
C GLY A 121 -4.12 -4.34 5.54
N VAL A 122 -5.19 -4.31 4.73
CA VAL A 122 -6.25 -3.28 4.86
C VAL A 122 -7.07 -3.51 6.13
N GLN A 123 -7.43 -4.76 6.44
CA GLN A 123 -8.15 -5.10 7.66
C GLN A 123 -7.37 -4.67 8.91
N GLU A 124 -6.07 -5.00 8.97
CA GLU A 124 -5.20 -4.67 10.09
C GLU A 124 -5.04 -3.15 10.27
N ALA A 125 -4.84 -2.41 9.16
CA ALA A 125 -4.64 -0.97 9.20
C ALA A 125 -5.82 -0.19 9.81
N PHE A 126 -7.04 -0.74 9.70
CA PHE A 126 -8.27 -0.09 10.17
C PHE A 126 -9.01 -0.89 11.25
N TYR A 127 -8.38 -1.92 11.84
CA TYR A 127 -9.02 -2.83 12.78
C TYR A 127 -9.63 -2.13 14.01
N PHE A 128 -9.03 -1.03 14.45
CA PHE A 128 -9.43 -0.28 15.65
C PHE A 128 -10.17 1.03 15.34
N THR A 129 -10.74 1.20 14.14
CA THR A 129 -11.56 2.37 13.82
C THR A 129 -12.96 1.99 13.32
N ASP A 130 -13.95 2.81 13.66
CA ASP A 130 -15.32 2.74 13.15
C ASP A 130 -15.52 3.58 11.88
N ARG A 131 -14.50 4.33 11.45
CA ARG A 131 -14.56 5.18 10.26
C ARG A 131 -14.38 4.41 8.96
N VAL A 132 -13.87 3.19 9.02
CA VAL A 132 -13.67 2.33 7.86
C VAL A 132 -14.31 0.98 8.15
N SER A 133 -15.22 0.55 7.28
CA SER A 133 -15.76 -0.80 7.33
C SER A 133 -15.07 -1.64 6.26
N VAL A 134 -14.47 -2.76 6.67
CA VAL A 134 -13.76 -3.70 5.81
C VAL A 134 -14.67 -4.91 5.61
N THR A 135 -15.08 -5.17 4.38
CA THR A 135 -15.88 -6.33 3.98
C THR A 135 -15.09 -7.16 2.99
N LEU A 136 -14.94 -8.45 3.30
CA LEU A 136 -14.22 -9.42 2.48
C LEU A 136 -15.24 -10.47 2.01
N LEU A 137 -15.30 -10.74 0.71
CA LEU A 137 -16.33 -11.58 0.09
C LEU A 137 -15.82 -12.97 -0.33
#